data_AF-A0A1K1R5Q7-F1
#
_entry.id   AF-A0A1K1R5Q7-F1
#
_cell.length_a   1.000
_cell.length_b   1.000
_cell.length_c   1.000
_cell.angle_alpha   90.00
_cell.angle_beta   90.00
_cell.angle_gamma   90.00
#
_symmetry.space_group_name_H-M   'P 1'
#
loop_
_entity.id
_entity.type
_entity.pdbx_description
1 polymer ?
#
loop_
_entity_poly.entity_id
_entity_poly.type
_entity_poly.pdbx_seq_one_letter_code
_entity_poly.pdbx_strand_id
1 'polypeptide(L)'
;MPDNVGTLRSFILKAKTNTYAAGEGTRETASRAGAKDYSYASGDFKYMDSYVGELDFAGQEIVWEHDRPIWAMNYYGTALDPVEGFPEFLFEALRLVPEEAPYRGPRQHNSDKFKYVCSWHGDIHRFHGEEQIVHKGKIVYQLLFHGGSIQYG
;
A
#
# COMPACT_ATOMS: atom_id res chain seq x y z
N MET A 1 0.53 -21.62 17.46
CA MET A 1 1.36 -21.70 16.25
C MET A 1 2.41 -20.60 16.36
N PRO A 2 3.70 -20.86 16.09
CA PRO A 2 4.73 -19.84 16.21
C PRO A 2 4.52 -18.77 15.12
N ASP A 3 4.48 -17.50 15.54
CA ASP A 3 4.48 -16.24 14.79
C ASP A 3 3.89 -16.20 13.36
N ASN A 4 2.58 -16.47 13.23
CA ASN A 4 1.82 -16.14 12.02
C ASN A 4 1.94 -14.63 11.65
N VAL A 5 2.02 -13.76 12.66
CA VAL A 5 2.13 -12.30 12.46
C VAL A 5 3.48 -11.90 11.84
N GLY A 6 4.58 -12.50 12.29
CA GLY A 6 5.91 -12.21 11.73
C GLY A 6 6.02 -12.64 10.26
N THR A 7 5.53 -13.84 9.93
CA THR A 7 5.48 -14.34 8.56
C THR A 7 4.61 -13.47 7.66
N LEU A 8 3.41 -13.09 8.11
CA LEU A 8 2.51 -12.20 7.36
C LEU A 8 3.15 -10.84 7.09
N ARG A 9 3.75 -10.20 8.11
CA ARG A 9 4.45 -8.92 7.94
C ARG A 9 5.55 -9.02 6.89
N SER A 10 6.42 -10.02 7.01
CA SER A 10 7.52 -10.26 6.07
C SER A 10 7.01 -10.49 4.64
N PHE A 11 5.91 -11.22 4.48
CA PHE A 11 5.29 -11.43 3.17
C PHE A 11 4.74 -10.12 2.58
N ILE A 12 3.98 -9.34 3.35
CA ILE A 12 3.41 -8.07 2.89
C ILE A 12 4.52 -7.09 2.48
N LEU A 13 5.59 -6.97 3.28
CA LEU A 13 6.75 -6.16 2.96
C LEU A 13 7.34 -6.53 1.60
N LYS A 14 7.62 -7.82 1.38
CA LYS A 14 8.17 -8.31 0.12
C LYS A 14 7.21 -8.06 -1.04
N ALA A 15 5.92 -8.32 -0.85
CA ALA A 15 4.91 -8.09 -1.88
C ALA A 15 4.88 -6.63 -2.32
N LYS A 16 4.83 -5.69 -1.38
CA LYS A 16 4.81 -4.24 -1.67
C LYS A 16 6.04 -3.76 -2.41
N THR A 17 7.23 -4.19 -1.99
CA THR A 17 8.48 -3.79 -2.65
C THR A 17 8.69 -4.42 -4.02
N ASN A 18 7.96 -5.48 -4.36
CA ASN A 18 8.04 -6.19 -5.64
C ASN A 18 6.81 -5.98 -6.55
N THR A 19 5.90 -5.07 -6.20
CA THR A 19 4.67 -4.78 -6.98
C THR A 19 4.63 -3.29 -7.36
N TYR A 20 3.61 -2.55 -6.93
CA TYR A 20 3.40 -1.15 -7.33
C TYR A 20 4.63 -0.28 -7.08
N ALA A 21 5.30 -0.44 -5.94
CA ALA A 21 6.50 0.33 -5.61
C ALA A 21 7.76 -0.06 -6.42
N ALA A 22 7.72 -1.18 -7.14
CA ALA A 22 8.76 -1.60 -8.09
C ALA A 22 8.60 -0.95 -9.48
N GLY A 23 7.45 -0.31 -9.75
CA GLY A 23 7.14 0.37 -11.02
C GLY A 23 6.25 -0.45 -11.97
N GLU A 24 6.02 0.07 -13.18
CA GLU A 24 5.00 -0.44 -14.10
C GLU A 24 5.21 -1.87 -14.62
N GLY A 25 6.43 -2.42 -14.51
CA GLY A 25 6.79 -3.75 -15.03
C GLY A 25 6.14 -4.94 -14.32
N THR A 26 5.39 -4.70 -13.24
CA THR A 26 4.73 -5.73 -12.42
C THR A 26 3.21 -5.78 -12.62
N ARG A 27 2.70 -4.99 -13.58
CA ARG A 27 1.27 -4.88 -13.86
C ARG A 27 0.73 -6.13 -14.57
N GLU A 28 -0.37 -6.66 -14.04
CA GLU A 28 -1.09 -7.80 -14.62
C GLU A 28 -2.25 -7.37 -15.54
N THR A 29 -2.84 -8.37 -16.19
CA THR A 29 -4.14 -8.23 -16.86
C THR A 29 -5.18 -7.83 -15.83
N ALA A 30 -5.93 -6.77 -16.13
CA ALA A 30 -6.94 -6.24 -15.22
C ALA A 30 -8.05 -7.28 -14.92
N SER A 31 -8.28 -7.55 -13.63
CA SER A 31 -9.33 -8.43 -13.09
C SER A 31 -10.74 -7.87 -13.27
N ARG A 32 -10.86 -6.56 -13.40
CA ARG A 32 -12.12 -5.85 -13.67
C ARG A 32 -11.88 -4.64 -14.56
N ALA A 33 -12.95 -4.15 -15.18
CA ALA A 33 -12.89 -2.99 -16.07
C ALA A 33 -12.22 -1.78 -15.39
N GLY A 34 -11.18 -1.23 -16.03
CA GLY A 34 -10.47 -0.04 -15.56
C GLY A 34 -9.48 -0.27 -14.43
N ALA A 35 -9.27 -1.50 -13.98
CA ALA A 35 -8.34 -1.78 -12.88
C ALA A 35 -6.87 -1.79 -13.32
N LYS A 36 -6.02 -1.41 -12.37
CA LYS A 36 -4.57 -1.52 -12.40
C LYS A 36 -4.21 -2.53 -11.31
N ASP A 37 -3.80 -3.72 -11.73
CA ASP A 37 -3.61 -4.87 -10.86
C ASP A 37 -2.14 -5.26 -10.81
N TYR A 38 -1.67 -5.58 -9.60
CA TYR A 38 -0.31 -5.97 -9.32
C TYR A 38 -0.32 -7.15 -8.35
N SER A 39 0.24 -8.28 -8.75
CA SER A 39 0.24 -9.49 -7.94
C SER A 39 1.64 -9.89 -7.49
N TYR A 40 1.70 -10.62 -6.39
CA TYR A 40 2.92 -11.27 -5.91
C TYR A 40 2.58 -12.59 -5.21
N ALA A 41 3.43 -13.60 -5.38
CA ALA A 41 3.24 -14.89 -4.72
C ALA A 41 4.57 -15.43 -4.19
N SER A 42 4.53 -16.07 -3.01
CA SER A 42 5.69 -16.71 -2.40
C SER A 42 5.22 -17.80 -1.43
N GLY A 43 5.61 -19.06 -1.71
CA GLY A 43 5.13 -20.21 -0.94
C GLY A 43 3.61 -20.32 -1.00
N ASP A 44 2.98 -20.47 0.17
CA ASP A 44 1.52 -20.61 0.30
C ASP A 44 0.77 -19.28 0.24
N PHE A 45 1.49 -18.16 0.14
CA PHE A 45 0.92 -16.81 0.15
C PHE A 45 0.78 -16.22 -1.25
N LYS A 46 -0.33 -15.50 -1.44
CA LYS A 46 -0.60 -14.65 -2.63
C LYS A 46 -0.99 -13.25 -2.16
N TYR A 47 -0.65 -12.25 -2.97
CA TYR A 47 -0.97 -10.85 -2.76
C TYR A 47 -1.51 -10.26 -4.07
N MET A 48 -2.49 -9.38 -3.95
CA MET A 48 -2.99 -8.57 -5.05
C MET A 48 -3.23 -7.16 -4.54
N ASP A 49 -2.63 -6.18 -5.21
CA ASP A 49 -2.98 -4.78 -5.13
C ASP A 49 -3.77 -4.40 -6.38
N SER A 50 -4.99 -3.90 -6.20
CA SER A 50 -5.88 -3.58 -7.31
C SER A 50 -6.59 -2.27 -7.07
N TYR A 51 -6.38 -1.30 -7.96
CA TYR A 51 -7.04 0.01 -7.87
C TYR A 51 -7.59 0.50 -9.22
N VAL A 52 -8.50 1.46 -9.14
CA VAL A 52 -9.08 2.17 -10.28
C VAL A 52 -8.90 3.67 -10.10
N GLY A 53 -8.84 4.40 -11.21
CA GLY A 53 -8.66 5.86 -11.19
C GLY A 53 -7.21 6.31 -11.36
N GLU A 54 -7.03 7.64 -11.34
CA GLU A 54 -5.72 8.30 -11.54
C GLU A 54 -5.55 9.49 -10.59
N LEU A 55 -6.38 10.52 -10.72
CA LEU A 55 -6.36 11.68 -9.81
C LEU A 55 -7.05 11.34 -8.51
N ASP A 56 -8.35 11.02 -8.58
CA ASP A 56 -9.06 10.32 -7.52
C ASP A 56 -9.02 8.83 -7.82
N PHE A 57 -8.64 8.03 -6.83
CA PHE A 57 -8.49 6.60 -6.99
C PHE A 57 -8.90 5.84 -5.73
N ALA A 58 -9.37 4.61 -5.95
CA ALA A 58 -9.79 3.70 -4.89
C ALA A 58 -9.18 2.32 -5.16
N GLY A 59 -8.69 1.66 -4.12
CA GLY A 59 -8.06 0.37 -4.27
C GLY A 59 -8.12 -0.50 -3.02
N GLN A 60 -7.70 -1.73 -3.23
CA GLN A 60 -7.66 -2.76 -2.22
C GLN A 60 -6.43 -3.63 -2.40
N GLU A 61 -5.81 -3.95 -1.28
CA GLU A 61 -4.81 -5.00 -1.17
C GLU A 61 -5.41 -6.19 -0.42
N ILE A 62 -5.16 -7.40 -0.90
CA ILE A 62 -5.57 -8.64 -0.24
C ILE A 62 -4.38 -9.59 -0.17
N VAL A 63 -4.24 -10.26 0.97
CA VAL A 63 -3.35 -11.41 1.14
C VAL A 63 -4.18 -12.68 1.32
N TRP A 64 -3.82 -13.72 0.58
CA TRP A 64 -4.32 -15.07 0.74
C TRP A 64 -3.22 -15.98 1.28
N GLU A 65 -3.62 -16.94 2.10
CA GLU A 65 -2.82 -18.09 2.50
C GLU A 65 -3.62 -19.36 2.15
N HIS A 66 -3.05 -20.27 1.37
CA HIS A 66 -3.77 -21.45 0.85
C HIS A 66 -5.12 -21.11 0.18
N ASP A 67 -5.11 -20.09 -0.69
CA ASP A 67 -6.28 -19.57 -1.40
C ASP A 67 -7.42 -19.01 -0.51
N ARG A 68 -7.18 -18.85 0.79
CA ARG A 68 -8.10 -18.22 1.72
C ARG A 68 -7.63 -16.80 2.06
N PRO A 69 -8.45 -15.75 1.86
CA PRO A 69 -8.12 -14.41 2.32
C PRO A 69 -7.87 -14.39 3.83
N ILE A 70 -6.75 -13.81 4.25
CA ILE A 70 -6.38 -13.70 5.68
C ILE A 70 -6.18 -12.24 6.13
N TRP A 71 -5.98 -11.33 5.19
CA TRP A 71 -5.74 -9.91 5.48
C TRP A 71 -6.16 -9.06 4.28
N ALA A 72 -6.70 -7.87 4.55
CA ALA A 72 -6.99 -6.89 3.51
C ALA A 72 -6.76 -5.45 4.00
N MET A 73 -6.44 -4.57 3.06
CA MET A 73 -6.40 -3.11 3.26
C MET A 73 -7.15 -2.43 2.11
N ASN A 74 -8.07 -1.53 2.44
CA ASN A 74 -8.70 -0.66 1.48
C ASN A 74 -8.08 0.73 1.58
N TYR A 75 -8.08 1.46 0.47
CA TYR A 75 -7.62 2.83 0.44
C TYR A 75 -8.33 3.67 -0.61
N TYR A 76 -8.39 4.97 -0.35
CA TYR A 76 -8.85 5.98 -1.28
C TYR A 76 -7.91 7.18 -1.20
N GLY A 77 -7.48 7.69 -2.35
CA GLY A 77 -6.59 8.83 -2.40
C GLY A 77 -6.90 9.78 -3.53
N THR A 78 -6.31 10.97 -3.41
CA THR A 78 -6.43 12.07 -4.35
C THR A 78 -5.06 12.68 -4.61
N ALA A 79 -4.65 12.76 -5.87
CA ALA A 79 -3.59 13.64 -6.35
C ALA A 79 -4.20 15.02 -6.64
N LEU A 80 -3.99 15.98 -5.74
CA LEU A 80 -4.66 17.28 -5.73
C LEU A 80 -4.05 18.27 -6.74
N ASP A 81 -2.73 18.28 -6.85
CA ASP A 81 -1.96 19.18 -7.71
C ASP A 81 -0.68 18.44 -8.11
N PRO A 82 -0.71 17.61 -9.17
CA PRO A 82 0.38 16.71 -9.51
C PRO A 82 1.62 17.51 -9.92
N VAL A 83 2.56 17.61 -8.99
CA VAL A 83 3.87 18.21 -9.21
C VAL A 83 4.80 17.18 -9.83
N GLU A 84 5.55 17.55 -10.87
CA GLU A 84 6.56 16.67 -11.48
C GLU A 84 7.48 16.02 -10.43
N GLY A 85 7.70 14.71 -10.53
CA GLY A 85 8.50 13.95 -9.56
C GLY A 85 7.73 13.43 -8.33
N PHE A 86 6.46 13.81 -8.15
CA PHE A 86 5.63 13.30 -7.04
C PHE A 86 5.48 11.76 -7.08
N PRO A 87 5.15 11.12 -8.21
CA PRO A 87 4.98 9.67 -8.26
C PRO A 87 6.26 8.91 -7.86
N GLU A 88 7.42 9.37 -8.34
CA GLU A 88 8.72 8.78 -8.02
C GLU A 88 9.05 8.91 -6.53
N PHE A 89 8.75 10.07 -5.94
CA PHE A 89 8.91 10.30 -4.51
C PHE A 89 7.94 9.45 -3.67
N LEU A 90 6.71 9.24 -4.15
CA LEU A 90 5.77 8.31 -3.51
C LEU A 90 6.33 6.89 -3.53
N PHE A 91 6.85 6.40 -4.67
CA PHE A 91 7.49 5.08 -4.74
C PHE A 91 8.69 4.96 -3.78
N GLU A 92 9.50 6.01 -3.66
CA GLU A 92 10.58 6.08 -2.69
C GLU A 92 10.08 5.88 -1.25
N ALA A 93 9.05 6.64 -0.85
CA ALA A 93 8.45 6.52 0.48
C ALA A 93 7.82 5.14 0.72
N LEU A 94 7.10 4.59 -0.27
CA LEU A 94 6.46 3.27 -0.16
C LEU A 94 7.48 2.12 -0.08
N ARG A 95 8.68 2.26 -0.66
CA ARG A 95 9.78 1.28 -0.50
C ARG A 95 10.39 1.29 0.90
N LEU A 96 10.18 2.35 1.68
CA LEU A 96 10.62 2.47 3.06
C LEU A 96 9.53 2.04 4.07
N VAL A 97 8.57 1.23 3.61
CA VAL A 97 7.51 0.65 4.45
C VAL A 97 8.11 -0.02 5.71
N PRO A 98 7.64 0.34 6.91
CA PRO A 98 8.18 -0.22 8.15
C PRO A 98 7.61 -1.62 8.44
N GLU A 99 8.43 -2.50 9.04
CA GLU A 99 8.03 -3.87 9.35
C GLU A 99 6.94 -3.97 10.42
N GLU A 100 6.96 -3.06 11.41
CA GLU A 100 5.97 -3.04 12.47
C GLU A 100 4.57 -2.68 11.97
N ALA A 101 4.48 -1.96 10.85
CA ALA A 101 3.28 -1.40 10.27
C ALA A 101 3.36 -1.45 8.72
N PRO A 102 3.23 -2.64 8.12
CA PRO A 102 3.48 -2.84 6.70
C PRO A 102 2.28 -2.39 5.85
N TYR A 103 1.86 -1.14 5.99
CA TYR A 103 0.67 -0.58 5.35
C TYR A 103 1.04 0.32 4.18
N ARG A 104 1.74 1.42 4.47
CA ARG A 104 2.22 2.43 3.51
C ARG A 104 3.69 2.75 3.82
N GLY A 105 4.18 3.96 3.55
CA GLY A 105 5.55 4.37 3.86
C GLY A 105 5.81 4.64 5.36
N PRO A 106 7.02 5.10 5.71
CA PRO A 106 7.42 5.39 7.09
C PRO A 106 6.67 6.60 7.65
N ARG A 107 6.71 6.86 8.96
CA ARG A 107 6.00 8.01 9.55
C ARG A 107 6.35 9.35 8.87
N GLN A 108 7.61 9.52 8.47
CA GLN A 108 8.08 10.67 7.72
C GLN A 108 9.19 10.25 6.75
N HIS A 109 9.21 10.87 5.57
CA HIS A 109 10.31 10.80 4.61
C HIS A 109 10.44 12.16 3.91
N ASN A 110 11.66 12.60 3.60
CA ASN A 110 11.90 13.92 3.02
C ASN A 110 12.89 13.82 1.85
N SER A 111 12.64 14.64 0.83
CA SER A 111 13.60 15.00 -0.21
C SER A 111 13.77 16.52 -0.26
N ASP A 112 14.60 17.03 -1.17
CA ASP A 112 14.74 18.48 -1.39
C ASP A 112 13.44 19.16 -1.83
N LYS A 113 12.51 18.41 -2.43
CA LYS A 113 11.29 18.94 -3.06
C LYS A 113 10.01 18.60 -2.29
N PHE A 114 9.98 17.45 -1.62
CA PHE A 114 8.75 16.88 -1.07
C PHE A 114 8.94 16.39 0.36
N LYS A 115 7.85 16.47 1.13
CA LYS A 115 7.74 15.87 2.46
C LYS A 115 6.60 14.85 2.45
N TYR A 116 6.90 13.62 2.80
CA TYR A 116 5.93 12.56 3.05
C TYR A 116 5.64 12.47 4.54
N VAL A 117 4.37 12.31 4.90
CA VAL A 117 3.92 12.06 6.27
C VAL A 117 2.90 10.94 6.25
N CYS A 118 3.07 9.97 7.14
CA CYS A 118 2.13 8.87 7.33
C CYS A 118 1.82 8.70 8.81
N SER A 119 0.54 8.51 9.13
CA SER A 119 0.09 8.20 10.48
C SER A 119 -0.88 7.04 10.45
N TRP A 120 -0.82 6.19 11.48
CA TRP A 120 -1.68 5.02 11.61
C TRP A 120 -1.97 4.74 13.08
N HIS A 121 -3.09 4.08 13.31
CA HIS A 121 -3.58 3.62 14.60
C HIS A 121 -4.00 2.15 14.51
N GLY A 122 -3.87 1.43 15.63
CA GLY A 122 -4.17 0.00 15.70
C GLY A 122 -2.96 -0.89 15.40
N ASP A 123 -3.24 -2.14 15.05
CA ASP A 123 -2.25 -3.17 14.74
C ASP A 123 -2.62 -3.91 13.44
N ILE A 124 -1.83 -4.91 13.04
CA ILE A 124 -2.05 -5.64 11.78
C ILE A 124 -3.42 -6.33 11.68
N HIS A 125 -4.09 -6.59 12.81
CA HIS A 125 -5.40 -7.22 12.86
C HIS A 125 -6.54 -6.23 12.64
N ARG A 126 -6.34 -4.95 13.00
CA ARG A 126 -7.29 -3.87 12.74
C ARG A 126 -6.59 -2.52 12.84
N PHE A 127 -6.50 -1.82 11.72
CA PHE A 127 -5.81 -0.54 11.62
C PHE A 127 -6.54 0.43 10.70
N HIS A 128 -6.21 1.71 10.88
CA HIS A 128 -6.52 2.76 9.92
C HIS A 128 -5.44 3.83 9.98
N GLY A 129 -5.33 4.62 8.93
CA GLY A 129 -4.34 5.67 8.82
C GLY A 129 -4.53 6.57 7.62
N GLU A 130 -3.62 7.51 7.49
CA GLU A 130 -3.57 8.47 6.41
C GLU A 130 -2.13 8.76 6.01
N GLU A 131 -1.93 9.04 4.73
CA GLU A 131 -0.67 9.55 4.19
C GLU A 131 -0.89 10.82 3.39
N GLN A 132 0.13 11.68 3.38
CA GLN A 132 0.14 12.93 2.65
C GLN A 132 1.52 13.19 2.06
N ILE A 133 1.56 13.84 0.90
CA ILE A 133 2.78 14.47 0.37
C ILE A 133 2.55 15.97 0.28
N VAL A 134 3.51 16.73 0.78
CA VAL A 134 3.52 18.19 0.84
C VAL A 134 4.63 18.73 -0.05
N HIS A 135 4.29 19.71 -0.90
CA HIS A 135 5.22 20.49 -1.71
C HIS A 135 5.02 21.98 -1.43
N LYS A 136 6.09 22.70 -1.04
CA LYS A 136 6.05 24.15 -0.74
C LYS A 136 4.90 24.55 0.21
N GLY A 137 4.66 23.73 1.24
CA GLY A 137 3.61 23.96 2.24
C GLY A 137 2.18 23.63 1.79
N LYS A 138 1.98 23.10 0.58
CA LYS A 138 0.68 22.63 0.08
C LYS A 138 0.63 21.12 -0.02
N ILE A 139 -0.48 20.52 0.37
CA ILE A 139 -0.73 19.09 0.16
C ILE A 139 -0.98 18.88 -1.33
N VAL A 140 -0.17 18.02 -1.95
CA VAL A 140 -0.28 17.65 -3.38
C VAL A 140 -0.85 16.25 -3.57
N TYR A 141 -0.85 15.46 -2.50
CA TYR A 141 -1.40 14.11 -2.47
C TYR A 141 -1.86 13.77 -1.06
N GLN A 142 -2.97 13.05 -0.97
CA GLN A 142 -3.49 12.50 0.28
C GLN A 142 -4.16 11.15 0.04
N LEU A 143 -4.10 10.26 1.02
CA LEU A 143 -4.78 8.97 0.98
C LEU A 143 -5.19 8.53 2.39
N LEU A 144 -6.39 7.96 2.51
CA LEU A 144 -6.87 7.26 3.69
C LEU A 144 -6.79 5.76 3.45
N PHE A 145 -6.37 5.01 4.46
CA PHE A 145 -6.33 3.54 4.42
C PHE A 145 -6.87 2.92 5.70
N HIS A 146 -7.43 1.72 5.57
CA HIS A 146 -7.89 0.92 6.70
C HIS A 146 -7.94 -0.56 6.33
N GLY A 147 -7.79 -1.43 7.31
CA GLY A 147 -7.71 -2.86 7.05
C GLY A 147 -7.54 -3.70 8.29
N GLY A 148 -7.31 -4.99 8.08
CA GLY A 148 -7.13 -5.93 9.17
C GLY A 148 -7.20 -7.38 8.73
N SER A 149 -7.27 -8.26 9.73
CA SER A 149 -7.43 -9.70 9.52
C SER A 149 -8.82 -10.04 8.99
N ILE A 150 -8.89 -10.99 8.06
CA ILE A 150 -10.14 -11.57 7.58
C ILE A 150 -10.40 -12.85 8.35
N GLN A 151 -11.57 -12.95 8.97
CA GLN A 151 -11.99 -14.10 9.78
C GLN A 151 -13.30 -14.68 9.25
N TYR A 152 -13.45 -15.99 9.40
CA TYR A 152 -14.62 -16.74 8.98
C TYR A 152 -15.25 -17.40 10.21
N GLY A 153 -16.58 -17.36 10.28
CA GLY A 153 -17.38 -18.07 11.29
C GLY A 153 -17.77 -19.46 10.84
#